data_AF-A0A7K1SAX0-F1
#
_entry.id   AF-A0A7K1SAX0-F1
#
_cell.length_a   1.000
_cell.length_b   1.000
_cell.length_c   1.000
_cell.angle_alpha   90.00
_cell.angle_beta   90.00
_cell.angle_gamma   90.00
#
_symmetry.space_group_name_H-M   'P 1'
#
loop_
_entity.id
_entity.type
_entity.pdbx_description
1 polymer ?
#
loop_
_entity_poly.entity_id
_entity_poly.type
_entity_poly.pdbx_seq_one_letter_code
_entity_poly.pdbx_strand_id
1 'polypeptide(L)'
;MEQALTFRTRVQLGIYTVINPFVRLLIRLGLTPNMVTVIGLVLNIGVAVIFILGAQQGNRGDLSYIGWAGALVLFAGLFDMLDGQVARLGKMSSLSGALIDSVLDRYSELIMFLGICYYLIAHHYFFGSLFAFIALIGSMMVSYTRARAEGLGIESKGGLMQRPERVITIGVSALACGCFAPLLGPDFKIFVPGIPVHVFETMSIFTLPLTIMAFMTNWTAYNRLMDAKKALDQKEKSTVRPTALVMAFLVLATSLGQPVTAKGVSGDKPQKNKVVTSFPVPQNVPNQLFYLQRDPNTNTIICALNLKNGKLDKQDPVHVFWIRYTEQNQQEELSYIQRTFAYGIKARPLSNEEYELNFVSYKKFPLRLVKSEQDSGYYVYATVNQKKVILKRLYLHIEGGTFWAPNVKYIQVEGTNASTGENMVERIMV
;
A
#
# COMPACT_ATOMS: atom_id res chain seq x y z
N MET A 1 41.78 9.44 -2.27
CA MET A 1 41.17 8.32 -3.03
C MET A 1 39.84 8.81 -3.60
N GLU A 2 39.84 9.22 -4.87
CA GLU A 2 38.61 9.49 -5.63
C GLU A 2 37.83 8.18 -5.78
N GLN A 3 36.67 8.07 -5.13
CA GLN A 3 35.74 7.00 -5.46
C GLN A 3 35.24 7.25 -6.88
N ALA A 4 35.62 6.38 -7.81
CA ALA A 4 35.16 6.43 -9.19
C ALA A 4 33.62 6.43 -9.20
N LEU A 5 33.02 7.52 -9.71
CA LEU A 5 31.57 7.63 -9.83
C LEU A 5 31.03 6.40 -10.57
N THR A 6 30.03 5.74 -9.97
CA THR A 6 29.32 4.61 -10.57
C THR A 6 28.74 5.02 -11.92
N PHE A 7 28.68 4.11 -12.89
CA PHE A 7 28.18 4.39 -14.26
C PHE A 7 26.82 5.10 -14.25
N ARG A 8 25.90 4.68 -13.38
CA ARG A 8 24.58 5.32 -13.17
C ARG A 8 24.71 6.80 -12.78
N THR A 9 25.63 7.13 -11.90
CA THR A 9 25.84 8.52 -11.43
C THR A 9 26.41 9.40 -12.54
N ARG A 10 27.29 8.85 -13.39
CA ARG A 10 27.79 9.58 -14.58
C ARG A 10 26.70 9.84 -15.61
N VAL A 11 25.86 8.84 -15.87
CA VAL A 11 24.70 8.98 -16.78
C VAL A 11 23.71 10.01 -16.23
N GLN A 12 23.40 9.97 -14.93
CA GLN A 12 22.53 10.97 -14.28
C GLN A 12 23.11 12.39 -14.37
N LEU A 13 24.40 12.57 -14.11
CA LEU A 13 25.06 13.88 -14.25
C LEU A 13 25.09 14.38 -15.69
N GLY A 14 25.27 13.48 -16.66
CA GLY A 14 25.16 13.80 -18.09
C GLY A 14 23.75 14.30 -18.44
N ILE A 15 22.71 13.60 -18.01
CA ILE A 15 21.31 13.99 -18.20
C ILE A 15 21.05 15.38 -17.59
N TYR A 16 21.51 15.63 -16.36
CA TYR A 16 21.34 16.95 -15.74
C TYR A 16 22.08 18.06 -16.46
N THR A 17 23.26 17.78 -17.03
CA THR A 17 24.01 18.77 -17.80
C THR A 17 23.23 19.23 -19.03
N VAL A 18 22.50 18.31 -19.68
CA VAL A 18 21.65 18.62 -20.84
C VAL A 18 20.32 19.27 -20.43
N ILE A 19 19.68 18.80 -19.36
CA ILE A 19 18.35 19.26 -18.93
C ILE A 19 18.39 20.63 -18.22
N ASN A 20 19.41 20.88 -17.39
CA ASN A 20 19.46 22.08 -16.54
C ASN A 20 19.40 23.42 -17.30
N PRO A 21 20.04 23.60 -18.48
CA PRO A 21 19.86 24.81 -19.29
C PRO A 21 18.40 25.08 -19.64
N PHE A 22 17.66 24.04 -20.05
CA PHE A 22 16.23 24.15 -20.36
C PHE A 22 15.41 24.48 -19.11
N VAL A 23 15.67 23.81 -17.98
CA VAL A 23 14.99 24.11 -16.72
C VAL A 23 15.21 25.57 -16.31
N ARG A 24 16.44 26.08 -16.42
CA ARG A 24 16.76 27.49 -16.13
C ARG A 24 16.05 28.44 -17.10
N LEU A 25 15.93 28.07 -18.37
CA LEU A 25 15.17 28.84 -19.35
C LEU A 25 13.69 28.92 -18.97
N LEU A 26 13.05 27.79 -18.62
CA LEU A 26 11.65 27.77 -18.18
C LEU A 26 11.42 28.63 -16.94
N ILE A 27 12.33 28.58 -15.96
CA ILE A 27 12.28 29.43 -14.76
C ILE A 27 12.40 30.91 -15.15
N ARG A 28 13.31 31.27 -16.07
CA ARG A 28 13.46 32.65 -16.57
C ARG A 28 12.22 33.15 -17.32
N LEU A 29 11.54 32.26 -18.03
CA LEU A 29 10.27 32.55 -18.70
C LEU A 29 9.08 32.64 -17.73
N GLY A 30 9.30 32.44 -16.42
CA GLY A 30 8.26 32.54 -15.39
C GLY A 30 7.33 31.34 -15.30
N LEU A 31 7.68 30.20 -15.91
CA LEU A 31 6.86 29.00 -15.82
C LEU A 31 6.98 28.39 -14.43
N THR A 32 5.83 28.21 -13.77
CA THR A 32 5.74 27.49 -12.50
C THR A 32 5.72 25.98 -12.72
N PRO A 33 6.09 25.15 -11.72
CA PRO A 33 6.03 23.69 -11.84
C PRO A 33 4.66 23.18 -12.28
N ASN A 34 3.59 23.70 -11.67
CA ASN A 34 2.21 23.32 -12.01
C ASN A 34 1.86 23.67 -13.46
N MET A 35 2.35 24.79 -14.00
CA MET A 35 2.15 25.12 -15.41
C MET A 35 2.85 24.12 -16.32
N VAL A 36 4.06 23.69 -15.98
CA VAL A 36 4.81 22.67 -16.74
C VAL A 36 4.07 21.33 -16.74
N THR A 37 3.56 20.89 -15.57
CA THR A 37 2.72 19.69 -15.47
C THR A 37 1.45 19.81 -16.33
N VAL A 38 0.76 20.94 -16.31
CA VAL A 38 -0.44 21.17 -17.13
C VAL A 38 -0.10 21.15 -18.63
N ILE A 39 1.05 21.71 -19.03
CA ILE A 39 1.53 21.60 -20.42
C ILE A 39 1.73 20.11 -20.78
N GLY A 40 2.37 19.32 -19.91
CA GLY A 40 2.53 17.88 -20.10
C GLY A 40 1.19 17.15 -20.31
N LEU A 41 0.17 17.49 -19.52
CA LEU A 41 -1.19 16.98 -19.69
C LEU A 41 -1.80 17.36 -21.03
N VAL A 42 -1.71 18.62 -21.44
CA VAL A 42 -2.23 19.10 -22.74
C VAL A 42 -1.53 18.39 -23.90
N LEU A 43 -0.22 18.16 -23.81
CA LEU A 43 0.52 17.41 -24.81
C LEU A 43 0.07 15.95 -24.90
N ASN A 44 -0.19 15.29 -23.76
CA ASN A 44 -0.73 13.92 -23.73
C ASN A 44 -2.19 13.84 -24.24
N ILE A 45 -3.01 14.88 -24.04
CA ILE A 45 -4.30 15.00 -24.72
C ILE A 45 -4.09 15.08 -26.24
N GLY A 46 -3.10 15.86 -26.68
CA GLY A 46 -2.69 15.92 -28.09
C GLY A 46 -2.30 14.56 -28.66
N VAL A 47 -1.54 13.74 -27.91
CA VAL A 47 -1.21 12.36 -28.30
C VAL A 47 -2.47 11.54 -28.55
N ALA A 48 -3.44 11.59 -27.62
CA ALA A 48 -4.69 10.87 -27.77
C ALA A 48 -5.50 11.34 -28.99
N VAL A 49 -5.52 12.66 -29.24
CA VAL A 49 -6.16 13.25 -30.42
C VAL A 49 -5.50 12.75 -31.71
N ILE A 50 -4.16 12.69 -31.80
CA ILE A 50 -3.47 12.16 -32.99
C ILE A 50 -3.89 10.71 -33.26
N PHE A 51 -3.93 9.87 -32.21
CA PHE A 51 -4.41 8.49 -32.35
C PHE A 51 -5.88 8.43 -32.78
N ILE A 52 -6.76 9.25 -32.22
CA ILE A 52 -8.19 9.27 -32.60
C ILE A 52 -8.36 9.72 -34.06
N LEU A 53 -7.65 10.76 -34.49
CA LEU A 53 -7.67 11.24 -35.88
C LEU A 53 -7.12 10.17 -36.83
N GLY A 54 -6.02 9.52 -36.48
CA GLY A 54 -5.48 8.40 -37.25
C GLY A 54 -6.42 7.19 -37.33
N ALA A 55 -7.30 7.01 -36.35
CA ALA A 55 -8.34 5.99 -36.40
C ALA A 55 -9.50 6.36 -37.33
N GLN A 56 -9.88 7.63 -37.37
CA GLN A 56 -11.06 8.10 -38.10
C GLN A 56 -10.76 8.46 -39.56
N GLN A 57 -9.60 9.05 -39.81
CA GLN A 57 -9.21 9.59 -41.11
C GLN A 57 -8.12 8.75 -41.78
N GLY A 58 -7.29 8.07 -40.99
CA GLY A 58 -6.24 7.21 -41.51
C GLY A 58 -6.80 5.92 -42.09
N ASN A 59 -6.19 5.44 -43.16
CA ASN A 59 -6.46 4.10 -43.68
C ASN A 59 -5.75 3.06 -42.80
N ARG A 60 -6.29 1.83 -42.77
CA ARG A 60 -5.60 0.70 -42.15
C ARG A 60 -4.24 0.50 -42.85
N GLY A 61 -3.15 0.68 -42.10
CA GLY A 61 -1.78 0.67 -42.64
C GLY A 61 -1.13 2.05 -42.75
N ASP A 62 -1.86 3.16 -42.59
CA ASP A 62 -1.26 4.49 -42.44
C ASP A 62 -0.70 4.67 -41.02
N LEU A 63 0.51 4.19 -40.82
CA LEU A 63 1.19 4.20 -39.53
C LEU A 63 1.87 5.56 -39.23
N SER A 64 1.70 6.57 -40.09
CA SER A 64 2.29 7.90 -39.89
C SER A 64 1.75 8.59 -38.63
N TYR A 65 0.45 8.46 -38.35
CA TYR A 65 -0.19 8.96 -37.14
C TYR A 65 0.41 8.34 -35.87
N ILE A 66 0.73 7.05 -35.90
CA ILE A 66 1.42 6.37 -34.79
C ILE A 66 2.82 6.97 -34.60
N GLY A 67 3.54 7.22 -35.69
CA GLY A 67 4.85 7.86 -35.66
C GLY A 67 4.82 9.25 -35.01
N TRP A 68 3.91 10.11 -35.46
CA TRP A 68 3.72 11.45 -34.91
C TRP A 68 3.26 11.43 -33.45
N ALA A 69 2.35 10.52 -33.10
CA ALA A 69 1.95 10.31 -31.72
C ALA A 69 3.14 9.87 -30.87
N GLY A 70 3.98 8.96 -31.37
CA GLY A 70 5.21 8.51 -30.70
C GLY A 70 6.21 9.64 -30.46
N ALA A 71 6.43 10.50 -31.46
CA ALA A 71 7.25 11.69 -31.31
C ALA A 71 6.71 12.63 -30.23
N LEU A 72 5.38 12.85 -30.23
CA LEU A 72 4.74 13.72 -29.24
C LEU A 72 4.74 13.10 -27.83
N VAL A 73 4.63 11.78 -27.68
CA VAL A 73 4.80 11.08 -26.38
C VAL A 73 6.18 11.33 -25.80
N LEU A 74 7.24 11.17 -26.62
CA LEU A 74 8.61 11.41 -26.18
C LEU A 74 8.81 12.88 -25.80
N PHE A 75 8.25 13.80 -26.58
CA PHE A 75 8.33 15.22 -26.29
C PHE A 75 7.56 15.61 -25.01
N ALA A 76 6.33 15.12 -24.83
CA ALA A 76 5.52 15.32 -23.64
C ALA A 76 6.20 14.76 -22.39
N GLY A 77 6.80 13.58 -22.50
CA GLY A 77 7.58 12.95 -21.43
C GLY A 77 8.75 13.79 -20.93
N LEU A 78 9.29 14.71 -21.73
CA LEU A 78 10.29 15.67 -21.27
C LEU A 78 9.67 16.67 -20.28
N PHE A 79 8.48 17.21 -20.56
CA PHE A 79 7.80 18.16 -19.67
C PHE A 79 7.45 17.54 -18.31
N ASP A 80 6.98 16.29 -18.34
CA ASP A 80 6.72 15.47 -17.14
C ASP A 80 7.97 15.21 -16.29
N MET A 81 9.17 15.29 -16.87
CA MET A 81 10.44 15.19 -16.12
C MET A 81 10.96 16.56 -15.67
N LEU A 82 10.55 17.62 -16.36
CA LEU A 82 11.02 18.98 -16.15
C LEU A 82 10.31 19.66 -14.97
N ASP A 83 9.02 19.40 -14.72
CA ASP A 83 8.26 20.05 -13.63
C ASP A 83 8.89 19.87 -12.25
N GLY A 84 9.33 18.65 -11.91
CA GLY A 84 10.03 18.35 -10.66
C GLY A 84 11.40 19.01 -10.59
N GLN A 85 12.08 19.19 -11.72
CA GLN A 85 13.35 19.93 -11.76
C GLN A 85 13.13 21.44 -11.63
N VAL A 86 12.09 21.99 -12.27
CA VAL A 86 11.67 23.39 -12.14
C VAL A 86 11.31 23.67 -10.68
N ALA A 87 10.61 22.76 -10.00
CA ALA A 87 10.31 22.87 -8.57
C ALA A 87 11.58 22.92 -7.71
N ARG A 88 12.52 22.00 -7.93
CA ARG A 88 13.77 21.91 -7.16
C ARG A 88 14.72 23.08 -7.43
N LEU A 89 15.02 23.36 -8.69
CA LEU A 89 15.95 24.42 -9.08
C LEU A 89 15.37 25.82 -8.89
N GLY A 90 14.06 25.98 -9.10
CA GLY A 90 13.34 27.23 -8.85
C GLY A 90 13.03 27.50 -7.38
N LYS A 91 13.31 26.54 -6.47
CA LYS A 91 12.92 26.58 -5.05
C LYS A 91 11.41 26.77 -4.85
N MET A 92 10.60 26.16 -5.73
CA MET A 92 9.12 26.24 -5.76
C MET A 92 8.45 24.90 -5.36
N SER A 93 9.19 23.99 -4.71
CA SER A 93 8.65 22.70 -4.26
C SER A 93 7.57 22.89 -3.19
N SER A 94 6.42 22.23 -3.34
CA SER A 94 5.33 22.23 -2.36
C SER A 94 4.64 20.87 -2.29
N LEU A 95 4.02 20.55 -1.13
CA LEU A 95 3.25 19.31 -0.96
C LEU A 95 2.01 19.27 -1.86
N SER A 96 1.33 20.41 -2.03
CA SER A 96 0.19 20.53 -2.94
C SER A 96 0.62 20.35 -4.40
N GLY A 97 1.75 20.94 -4.82
CA GLY A 97 2.31 20.73 -6.15
C GLY A 97 2.66 19.26 -6.40
N ALA A 98 3.31 18.60 -5.44
CA ALA A 98 3.64 17.18 -5.54
C ALA A 98 2.39 16.28 -5.66
N LEU A 99 1.27 16.65 -5.04
CA LEU A 99 -0.02 15.96 -5.20
C LEU A 99 -0.62 16.19 -6.59
N ILE A 100 -0.63 17.44 -7.07
CA ILE A 100 -1.17 17.81 -8.39
C ILE A 100 -0.37 17.14 -9.50
N ASP A 101 0.96 17.30 -9.51
CA ASP A 101 1.92 16.65 -10.41
C ASP A 101 1.60 15.16 -10.56
N SER A 102 1.66 14.49 -9.41
CA SER A 102 1.23 13.13 -9.26
C SER A 102 -0.13 12.85 -9.93
N VAL A 103 -1.23 13.47 -9.49
CA VAL A 103 -2.57 13.13 -10.00
C VAL A 103 -2.67 13.36 -11.51
N LEU A 104 -2.13 14.46 -12.02
CA LEU A 104 -2.17 14.79 -13.44
C LEU A 104 -1.36 13.80 -14.29
N ASP A 105 -0.22 13.31 -13.81
CA ASP A 105 0.54 12.24 -14.49
C ASP A 105 -0.33 11.02 -14.80
N ARG A 106 -1.19 10.63 -13.86
CA ARG A 106 -2.08 9.49 -14.03
C ARG A 106 -3.14 9.77 -15.08
N TYR A 107 -3.71 10.97 -15.07
CA TYR A 107 -4.65 11.38 -16.12
C TYR A 107 -3.96 11.44 -17.49
N SER A 108 -2.74 11.99 -17.57
CA SER A 108 -1.94 12.02 -18.80
C SER A 108 -1.74 10.62 -19.37
N GLU A 109 -1.31 9.65 -18.55
CA GLU A 109 -1.16 8.26 -18.99
C GLU A 109 -2.51 7.63 -19.41
N LEU A 110 -3.58 7.82 -18.61
CA LEU A 110 -4.91 7.29 -18.92
C LEU A 110 -5.43 7.79 -20.26
N ILE A 111 -5.29 9.09 -20.54
CA ILE A 111 -5.74 9.73 -21.77
C ILE A 111 -4.91 9.23 -22.96
N MET A 112 -3.59 9.15 -22.82
CA MET A 112 -2.72 8.58 -23.85
C MET A 112 -3.13 7.13 -24.20
N PHE A 113 -3.31 6.27 -23.20
CA PHE A 113 -3.74 4.88 -23.42
C PHE A 113 -5.14 4.77 -24.02
N LEU A 114 -6.06 5.69 -23.68
CA LEU A 114 -7.37 5.75 -24.32
C LEU A 114 -7.23 5.95 -25.84
N GLY A 115 -6.38 6.88 -26.27
CA GLY A 115 -6.09 7.10 -27.68
C GLY A 115 -5.50 5.85 -28.36
N ILE A 116 -4.50 5.23 -27.72
CA ILE A 116 -3.86 3.99 -28.22
C ILE A 116 -4.90 2.88 -28.39
N CYS A 117 -5.70 2.58 -27.36
CA CYS A 117 -6.74 1.56 -27.41
C CYS A 117 -7.78 1.86 -28.50
N TYR A 118 -8.23 3.11 -28.60
CA TYR A 118 -9.18 3.53 -29.63
C TYR A 118 -8.63 3.29 -31.04
N TYR A 119 -7.39 3.71 -31.30
CA TYR A 119 -6.72 3.48 -32.59
C TYR A 119 -6.63 1.99 -32.94
N LEU A 120 -6.18 1.18 -31.99
CA LEU A 120 -6.00 -0.25 -32.18
C LEU A 120 -7.33 -0.97 -32.46
N ILE A 121 -8.40 -0.62 -31.74
CA ILE A 121 -9.72 -1.21 -31.97
C ILE A 121 -10.29 -0.80 -33.32
N ALA A 122 -10.23 0.49 -33.66
CA ALA A 122 -10.77 1.02 -34.91
C ALA A 122 -10.15 0.35 -36.16
N HIS A 123 -8.86 0.02 -36.10
CA HIS A 123 -8.14 -0.68 -37.17
C HIS A 123 -8.11 -2.21 -37.02
N HIS A 124 -8.96 -2.78 -36.17
CA HIS A 124 -9.11 -4.22 -35.93
C HIS A 124 -7.87 -4.95 -35.36
N TYR A 125 -6.98 -4.24 -34.67
CA TYR A 125 -5.87 -4.81 -33.88
C TYR A 125 -6.33 -5.18 -32.46
N PHE A 126 -7.33 -6.07 -32.36
CA PHE A 126 -8.00 -6.40 -31.09
C PHE A 126 -7.02 -6.83 -29.98
N PHE A 127 -6.12 -7.79 -30.26
CA PHE A 127 -5.14 -8.25 -29.27
C PHE A 127 -4.18 -7.13 -28.86
N GLY A 128 -3.77 -6.28 -29.80
CA GLY A 128 -2.96 -5.10 -29.49
C GLY A 128 -3.66 -4.18 -28.49
N SER A 129 -4.95 -3.89 -28.72
CA SER A 129 -5.74 -3.07 -27.79
C SER A 129 -5.95 -3.75 -26.44
N LEU A 130 -6.16 -5.06 -26.41
CA LEU A 130 -6.31 -5.81 -25.17
C LEU A 130 -5.04 -5.70 -24.31
N PHE A 131 -3.87 -5.89 -24.92
CA PHE A 131 -2.60 -5.75 -24.22
C PHE A 131 -2.29 -4.30 -23.85
N ALA A 132 -2.68 -3.32 -24.67
CA ALA A 132 -2.61 -1.91 -24.31
C ALA A 132 -3.44 -1.61 -23.04
N PHE A 133 -4.64 -2.15 -22.94
CA PHE A 133 -5.49 -2.02 -21.76
C PHE A 133 -4.90 -2.73 -20.53
N ILE A 134 -4.32 -3.92 -20.69
CA ILE A 134 -3.61 -4.61 -19.60
C ILE A 134 -2.38 -3.80 -19.15
N ALA A 135 -1.67 -3.16 -20.08
CA ALA A 135 -0.56 -2.27 -19.75
C ALA A 135 -1.03 -1.02 -19.00
N LEU A 136 -2.19 -0.47 -19.35
CA LEU A 136 -2.83 0.61 -18.61
C LEU A 136 -3.11 0.19 -17.15
N ILE A 137 -3.72 -0.98 -16.94
CA ILE A 137 -3.97 -1.53 -15.59
C ILE A 137 -2.65 -1.64 -14.82
N GLY A 138 -1.63 -2.22 -15.45
CA GLY A 138 -0.30 -2.37 -14.86
C GLY A 138 0.31 -1.01 -14.49
N SER A 139 0.22 -0.02 -15.37
CA SER A 139 0.74 1.34 -15.14
C SER A 139 0.12 1.99 -13.90
N MET A 140 -1.22 1.89 -13.79
CA MET A 140 -1.96 2.41 -12.65
C MET A 140 -1.58 1.68 -11.35
N MET A 141 -1.46 0.36 -11.41
CA MET A 141 -1.10 -0.46 -10.25
C MET A 141 0.34 -0.22 -9.78
N VAL A 142 1.29 0.00 -10.68
CA VAL A 142 2.68 0.38 -10.33
C VAL A 142 2.70 1.67 -9.51
N SER A 143 1.92 2.67 -9.92
CA SER A 143 1.85 3.96 -9.22
C SER A 143 1.07 3.87 -7.90
N TYR A 144 -0.06 3.17 -7.90
CA TYR A 144 -0.91 3.02 -6.71
C TYR A 144 -0.23 2.21 -5.61
N THR A 145 0.39 1.07 -5.95
CA THR A 145 1.12 0.25 -4.96
C THR A 145 2.24 1.02 -4.28
N ARG A 146 2.97 1.86 -5.02
CA ARG A 146 3.97 2.77 -4.46
C ARG A 146 3.35 3.80 -3.52
N ALA A 147 2.36 4.56 -3.99
CA ALA A 147 1.71 5.60 -3.18
C ALA A 147 1.09 5.02 -1.90
N ARG A 148 0.49 3.83 -2.00
CA ARG A 148 -0.10 3.14 -0.85
C ARG A 148 0.97 2.65 0.12
N ALA A 149 2.07 2.08 -0.37
CA ALA A 149 3.18 1.65 0.48
C ALA A 149 3.83 2.84 1.20
N GLU A 150 4.09 3.94 0.49
CA GLU A 150 4.64 5.17 1.06
C GLU A 150 3.69 5.77 2.12
N GLY A 151 2.38 5.74 1.86
CA GLY A 151 1.34 6.14 2.83
C GLY A 151 1.26 5.24 4.08
N LEU A 152 1.83 4.04 4.05
CA LEU A 152 2.02 3.15 5.20
C LEU A 152 3.41 3.29 5.84
N GLY A 153 4.21 4.27 5.39
CA GLY A 153 5.56 4.52 5.89
C GLY A 153 6.57 3.48 5.43
N ILE A 154 6.38 2.89 4.25
CA ILE A 154 7.31 1.98 3.59
C ILE A 154 7.79 2.61 2.29
N GLU A 155 9.11 2.80 2.16
CA GLU A 155 9.66 3.29 0.90
C GLU A 155 9.57 2.24 -0.21
N SER A 156 8.97 2.59 -1.34
CA SER A 156 8.84 1.71 -2.51
C SER A 156 9.47 2.36 -3.74
N LYS A 157 10.80 2.30 -3.84
CA LYS A 157 11.60 3.01 -4.87
C LYS A 157 12.13 2.13 -6.01
N GLY A 158 11.72 0.85 -6.09
CA GLY A 158 12.23 -0.14 -7.07
C GLY A 158 11.25 -0.49 -8.20
N GLY A 159 11.67 -1.35 -9.13
CA GLY A 159 10.83 -1.93 -10.20
C GLY A 159 11.36 -1.69 -11.61
N LEU A 160 11.11 -2.64 -12.52
CA LEU A 160 11.64 -2.64 -13.89
C LEU A 160 10.85 -1.76 -14.88
N MET A 161 9.56 -1.50 -14.61
CA MET A 161 8.72 -0.64 -15.46
C MET A 161 8.13 0.55 -14.71
N GLN A 162 8.98 1.52 -14.41
CA GLN A 162 8.54 2.82 -13.88
C GLN A 162 8.11 3.72 -15.05
N ARG A 163 7.77 4.97 -14.73
CA ARG A 163 7.21 5.90 -15.71
C ARG A 163 8.15 6.20 -16.88
N PRO A 164 9.44 6.53 -16.67
CA PRO A 164 10.35 6.80 -17.79
C PRO A 164 10.48 5.61 -18.75
N GLU A 165 10.57 4.39 -18.21
CA GLU A 165 10.69 3.19 -19.04
C GLU A 165 9.43 2.96 -19.90
N ARG A 166 8.24 3.24 -19.36
CA ARG A 166 6.97 3.13 -20.11
C ARG A 166 6.86 4.18 -21.20
N VAL A 167 7.17 5.44 -20.89
CA VAL A 167 7.14 6.55 -21.87
C VAL A 167 8.11 6.27 -23.01
N ILE A 168 9.33 5.82 -22.70
CA ILE A 168 10.32 5.45 -23.72
C ILE A 168 9.82 4.27 -24.55
N THR A 169 9.30 3.22 -23.91
CA THR A 169 8.80 2.04 -24.61
C THR A 169 7.68 2.40 -25.58
N ILE A 170 6.68 3.17 -25.15
CA ILE A 170 5.56 3.59 -26.00
C ILE A 170 6.05 4.52 -27.10
N GLY A 171 6.78 5.59 -26.73
CA GLY A 171 7.19 6.63 -27.66
C GLY A 171 8.16 6.14 -28.74
N VAL A 172 9.21 5.40 -28.36
CA VAL A 172 10.19 4.87 -29.31
C VAL A 172 9.57 3.81 -30.22
N SER A 173 8.77 2.88 -29.68
CA SER A 173 8.15 1.85 -30.50
C SER A 173 7.11 2.41 -31.48
N ALA A 174 6.35 3.42 -31.07
CA ALA A 174 5.41 4.14 -31.93
C ALA A 174 6.13 4.92 -33.02
N LEU A 175 7.18 5.67 -32.66
CA LEU A 175 8.01 6.41 -33.61
C LEU A 175 8.69 5.47 -34.62
N ALA A 176 9.28 4.38 -34.14
CA ALA A 176 9.88 3.36 -34.98
C ALA A 176 8.84 2.74 -35.94
N CYS A 177 7.64 2.45 -35.46
CA CYS A 177 6.55 1.93 -36.28
C CYS A 177 6.24 2.89 -37.44
N GLY A 178 6.07 4.19 -37.17
CA GLY A 178 5.82 5.19 -38.21
C GLY A 178 6.99 5.40 -39.18
N CYS A 179 8.24 5.37 -38.69
CA CYS A 179 9.43 5.57 -39.52
C CYS A 179 9.78 4.35 -40.41
N PHE A 180 9.56 3.13 -39.92
CA PHE A 180 9.85 1.91 -40.68
C PHE A 180 8.72 1.50 -41.61
N ALA A 181 7.49 2.00 -41.40
CA ALA A 181 6.34 1.66 -42.25
C ALA A 181 6.55 1.97 -43.74
N PRO A 182 7.13 3.12 -44.16
CA PRO A 182 7.44 3.38 -45.57
C PRO A 182 8.50 2.44 -46.16
N LEU A 183 9.41 1.91 -45.32
CA LEU A 183 10.51 1.03 -45.76
C LEU A 183 10.06 -0.43 -45.90
N LEU A 184 9.31 -0.93 -44.91
CA LEU A 184 8.85 -2.33 -44.87
C LEU A 184 7.58 -2.55 -45.71
N GLY A 185 6.81 -1.48 -45.93
CA GLY A 185 5.46 -1.55 -46.45
C GLY A 185 4.43 -1.61 -45.31
N PRO A 186 3.27 -0.94 -45.45
CA PRO A 186 2.26 -0.86 -44.40
C PRO A 186 1.62 -2.22 -44.07
N ASP A 187 1.59 -3.14 -45.03
CA ASP A 187 0.98 -4.48 -44.93
C ASP A 187 2.01 -5.63 -44.92
N PHE A 188 3.26 -5.37 -44.51
CA PHE A 188 4.24 -6.44 -44.42
C PHE A 188 3.81 -7.46 -43.37
N LYS A 189 3.70 -8.74 -43.78
CA LYS A 189 3.24 -9.85 -42.95
C LYS A 189 4.17 -11.05 -43.06
N ILE A 190 4.56 -11.60 -41.91
CA ILE A 190 5.29 -12.87 -41.84
C ILE A 190 4.33 -13.97 -41.38
N PHE A 191 4.27 -15.03 -42.18
CA PHE A 191 3.48 -16.22 -41.92
C PHE A 191 4.38 -17.37 -41.51
N VAL A 192 3.98 -18.11 -40.47
CA VAL A 192 4.60 -19.39 -40.11
C VAL A 192 3.56 -20.48 -40.36
N PRO A 193 3.87 -21.49 -41.21
CA PRO A 193 2.96 -22.60 -41.45
C PRO A 193 2.55 -23.29 -40.13
N GLY A 194 1.24 -23.44 -39.90
CA GLY A 194 0.69 -24.08 -38.71
C GLY A 194 0.23 -23.14 -37.59
N ILE A 195 0.45 -21.82 -37.71
CA ILE A 195 -0.05 -20.82 -36.75
C ILE A 195 -1.19 -20.02 -37.41
N PRO A 196 -2.41 -19.96 -36.84
CA PRO A 196 -3.56 -19.28 -37.44
C PRO A 196 -3.51 -17.75 -37.36
N VAL A 197 -2.44 -17.19 -36.79
CA VAL A 197 -2.25 -15.74 -36.62
C VAL A 197 -0.97 -15.28 -37.33
N HIS A 198 -0.99 -14.05 -37.85
CA HIS A 198 0.21 -13.42 -38.42
C HIS A 198 1.26 -13.26 -37.31
N VAL A 199 2.46 -13.81 -37.52
CA VAL A 199 3.52 -13.82 -36.49
C VAL A 199 4.17 -12.44 -36.35
N PHE A 200 4.23 -11.70 -37.46
CA PHE A 200 4.69 -10.33 -37.47
C PHE A 200 3.91 -9.53 -38.51
N GLU A 201 3.43 -8.37 -38.13
CA GLU A 201 2.94 -7.32 -39.02
C GLU A 201 3.78 -6.06 -38.80
N THR A 202 3.80 -5.09 -39.72
CA THR A 202 4.50 -3.80 -39.48
C THR A 202 4.04 -3.14 -38.16
N MET A 203 2.75 -3.28 -37.84
CA MET A 203 2.16 -2.83 -36.58
C MET A 203 2.73 -3.53 -35.32
N SER A 204 3.33 -4.72 -35.46
CA SER A 204 4.01 -5.44 -34.38
C SER A 204 5.22 -4.68 -33.84
N ILE A 205 5.82 -3.76 -34.60
CA ILE A 205 6.88 -2.86 -34.12
C ILE A 205 6.40 -2.03 -32.92
N PHE A 206 5.13 -1.63 -32.92
CA PHE A 206 4.50 -0.92 -31.81
C PHE A 206 3.86 -1.87 -30.79
N THR A 207 3.07 -2.86 -31.25
CA THR A 207 2.25 -3.68 -30.35
C THR A 207 3.03 -4.75 -29.58
N LEU A 208 4.16 -5.24 -30.09
CA LEU A 208 4.98 -6.23 -29.38
C LEU A 208 5.68 -5.62 -28.15
N PRO A 209 6.38 -4.47 -28.23
CA PRO A 209 6.89 -3.79 -27.05
C PRO A 209 5.79 -3.41 -26.06
N LEU A 210 4.62 -2.97 -26.55
CA LEU A 210 3.47 -2.66 -25.70
C LEU A 210 2.96 -3.91 -24.94
N THR A 211 2.94 -5.06 -25.60
CA THR A 211 2.59 -6.35 -25.00
C THR A 211 3.59 -6.76 -23.92
N ILE A 212 4.90 -6.64 -24.20
CA ILE A 212 5.96 -6.92 -23.21
C ILE A 212 5.78 -5.98 -22.00
N MET A 213 5.57 -4.69 -22.25
CA MET A 213 5.32 -3.70 -21.21
C MET A 213 4.07 -4.03 -20.38
N ALA A 214 3.02 -4.58 -20.99
CA ALA A 214 1.82 -5.04 -20.28
C ALA A 214 2.14 -6.07 -19.20
N PHE A 215 2.93 -7.10 -19.55
CA PHE A 215 3.38 -8.09 -18.58
C PHE A 215 4.34 -7.49 -17.55
N MET A 216 5.32 -6.70 -17.98
CA MET A 216 6.34 -6.16 -17.10
C MET A 216 5.80 -5.15 -16.08
N THR A 217 4.81 -4.33 -16.45
CA THR A 217 4.17 -3.38 -15.53
C THR A 217 3.36 -4.10 -14.46
N ASN A 218 2.55 -5.10 -14.83
CA ASN A 218 1.80 -5.91 -13.87
C ASN A 218 2.72 -6.73 -12.95
N TRP A 219 3.79 -7.32 -13.51
CA TRP A 219 4.84 -7.99 -12.73
C TRP A 219 5.51 -7.02 -11.74
N THR A 220 5.82 -5.80 -12.19
CA THR A 220 6.41 -4.77 -11.33
C THR A 220 5.47 -4.37 -10.20
N ALA A 221 4.18 -4.18 -10.48
CA ALA A 221 3.18 -3.87 -9.46
C ALA A 221 3.06 -4.98 -8.41
N TYR A 222 3.03 -6.24 -8.86
CA TYR A 222 3.01 -7.41 -7.98
C TYR A 222 4.26 -7.45 -7.07
N ASN A 223 5.46 -7.27 -7.64
CA ASN A 223 6.69 -7.27 -6.86
C ASN A 223 6.72 -6.13 -5.83
N ARG A 224 6.29 -4.92 -6.21
CA ARG A 224 6.17 -3.79 -5.27
C ARG A 224 5.24 -4.11 -4.11
N LEU A 225 4.10 -4.75 -4.39
CA LEU A 225 3.16 -5.19 -3.35
C LEU A 225 3.82 -6.20 -2.41
N MET A 226 4.52 -7.19 -2.95
CA MET A 226 5.17 -8.23 -2.13
C MET A 226 6.35 -7.68 -1.33
N ASP A 227 7.12 -6.75 -1.89
CA ASP A 227 8.21 -6.09 -1.17
C ASP A 227 7.65 -5.19 -0.07
N ALA A 228 6.58 -4.44 -0.33
CA ALA A 228 5.90 -3.64 0.69
C ALA A 228 5.34 -4.53 1.82
N LYS A 229 4.73 -5.67 1.47
CA LYS A 229 4.26 -6.66 2.46
C LYS A 229 5.41 -7.18 3.32
N LYS A 230 6.51 -7.63 2.70
CA LYS A 230 7.69 -8.10 3.44
C LYS A 230 8.27 -7.03 4.36
N ALA A 231 8.32 -5.79 3.90
CA ALA A 231 8.83 -4.66 4.69
C ALA A 231 7.89 -4.34 5.88
N LEU A 232 6.57 -4.44 5.70
CA LEU A 232 5.60 -4.33 6.80
C LEU A 232 5.77 -5.48 7.80
N ASP A 233 5.85 -6.72 7.33
CA ASP A 233 6.07 -7.90 8.18
C ASP A 233 7.39 -7.77 8.97
N GLN A 234 8.45 -7.23 8.35
CA GLN A 234 9.72 -6.94 9.01
C GLN A 234 9.60 -5.81 10.02
N LYS A 235 8.87 -4.74 9.70
CA LYS A 235 8.62 -3.62 10.62
C LYS A 235 7.90 -4.13 11.87
N GLU A 236 6.86 -4.93 11.69
CA GLU A 236 6.13 -5.60 12.77
C GLU A 236 7.02 -6.58 13.56
N LYS A 237 7.93 -7.32 12.91
CA LYS A 237 8.92 -8.19 13.60
C LYS A 237 10.08 -7.45 14.25
N SER A 238 10.41 -6.24 13.81
CA SER A 238 11.51 -5.44 14.36
C SER A 238 11.08 -4.72 15.64
N THR A 239 9.81 -4.33 15.76
CA THR A 239 9.21 -3.91 17.03
C THR A 239 9.22 -5.04 18.07
N VAL A 240 9.32 -6.29 17.61
CA VAL A 240 9.31 -7.53 18.40
C VAL A 240 10.70 -8.01 18.83
N ARG A 241 11.81 -7.51 18.27
CA ARG A 241 13.14 -7.93 18.72
C ARG A 241 13.49 -7.23 20.04
N PRO A 242 13.68 -7.95 21.16
CA PRO A 242 14.27 -7.35 22.34
C PRO A 242 15.67 -6.88 21.96
N THR A 243 16.01 -5.66 22.34
CA THR A 243 17.34 -5.07 22.19
C THR A 243 18.41 -6.11 22.52
N ALA A 244 19.23 -6.46 21.53
CA ALA A 244 20.37 -7.37 21.66
C ALA A 244 21.39 -6.93 22.73
N LEU A 245 21.21 -5.75 23.33
CA LEU A 245 21.93 -5.28 24.51
C LEU A 245 21.73 -6.15 25.76
N VAL A 246 20.61 -6.88 25.88
CA VAL A 246 20.32 -7.69 27.09
C VAL A 246 21.07 -9.04 27.07
N MET A 247 21.35 -9.59 25.90
CA MET A 247 22.12 -10.86 25.78
C MET A 247 23.62 -10.69 26.04
N ALA A 248 24.18 -9.48 25.90
CA ALA A 248 25.58 -9.23 26.25
C ALA A 248 25.81 -9.16 27.78
N PHE A 249 24.78 -8.83 28.56
CA PHE A 249 24.86 -8.81 30.03
C PHE A 249 24.69 -10.19 30.68
N LEU A 250 24.05 -11.15 29.99
CA LEU A 250 23.87 -12.51 30.52
C LEU A 250 25.05 -13.45 30.27
N VAL A 251 25.93 -13.16 29.29
CA VAL A 251 27.11 -14.00 29.00
C VAL A 251 28.28 -13.71 29.97
N LEU A 252 28.28 -12.57 30.68
CA LEU A 252 29.27 -12.30 31.74
C LEU A 252 28.88 -12.85 33.12
N ALA A 253 27.66 -13.37 33.31
CA ALA A 253 27.16 -13.82 34.61
C ALA A 253 27.18 -15.35 34.81
N THR A 254 27.60 -16.14 33.82
CA THR A 254 27.63 -17.61 33.92
C THR A 254 29.03 -18.17 33.62
N SER A 255 30.03 -17.70 34.36
CA SER A 255 31.24 -18.50 34.61
C SER A 255 31.17 -19.02 36.04
N LEU A 256 30.43 -20.11 36.25
CA LEU A 256 30.58 -21.07 37.36
C LEU A 256 29.45 -22.11 37.22
N GLY A 257 29.81 -23.37 36.94
CA GLY A 257 28.96 -24.52 37.28
C GLY A 257 28.41 -25.37 36.12
N GLN A 258 29.25 -26.29 35.65
CA GLN A 258 28.92 -27.65 35.15
C GLN A 258 28.27 -27.88 33.76
N PRO A 259 28.60 -29.01 33.10
CA PRO A 259 28.25 -29.28 31.71
C PRO A 259 26.93 -30.03 31.62
N VAL A 260 26.02 -29.56 30.75
CA VAL A 260 24.86 -30.34 30.30
C VAL A 260 25.03 -30.61 28.81
N THR A 261 24.92 -31.89 28.50
CA THR A 261 25.15 -32.54 27.21
C THR A 261 24.18 -32.05 26.13
N ALA A 262 24.74 -31.63 25.00
CA ALA A 262 23.97 -31.28 23.80
C ALA A 262 23.47 -32.56 23.10
N LYS A 263 22.16 -32.82 23.16
CA LYS A 263 21.47 -33.68 22.20
C LYS A 263 20.86 -32.78 21.13
N GLY A 264 21.39 -32.84 19.91
CA GLY A 264 20.76 -32.24 18.75
C GLY A 264 19.47 -32.97 18.40
N VAL A 265 18.59 -32.31 17.64
CA VAL A 265 17.90 -32.84 16.45
C VAL A 265 17.02 -31.76 15.79
N SER A 266 17.13 -31.76 14.46
CA SER A 266 16.21 -31.32 13.40
C SER A 266 15.73 -29.87 13.31
N GLY A 267 16.09 -29.24 12.19
CA GLY A 267 15.36 -28.11 11.64
C GLY A 267 13.92 -28.48 11.30
N ASP A 268 13.00 -27.54 11.59
CA ASP A 268 11.58 -27.75 11.42
C ASP A 268 11.03 -26.92 10.24
N LYS A 269 10.24 -27.60 9.41
CA LYS A 269 9.44 -27.08 8.29
C LYS A 269 8.29 -26.22 8.83
N PRO A 270 7.62 -25.39 7.99
CA PRO A 270 6.58 -24.47 8.47
C PRO A 270 5.41 -25.21 9.15
N GLN A 271 5.16 -24.92 10.43
CA GLN A 271 4.12 -25.55 11.25
C GLN A 271 2.71 -25.14 10.79
N LYS A 272 1.88 -26.17 10.56
CA LYS A 272 0.42 -26.10 10.42
C LYS A 272 -0.23 -25.61 11.74
N ASN A 273 -1.32 -24.86 11.60
CA ASN A 273 -2.21 -24.33 12.64
C ASN A 273 -2.27 -25.17 13.93
N LYS A 274 -1.61 -24.70 15.01
CA LYS A 274 -1.89 -25.17 16.36
C LYS A 274 -3.18 -24.52 16.85
N VAL A 275 -4.20 -25.33 17.12
CA VAL A 275 -5.39 -24.93 17.87
C VAL A 275 -4.95 -24.62 19.31
N VAL A 276 -5.19 -23.39 19.76
CA VAL A 276 -4.85 -22.92 21.10
C VAL A 276 -5.88 -23.48 22.09
N THR A 277 -5.45 -24.31 23.04
CA THR A 277 -6.35 -24.96 24.01
C THR A 277 -6.51 -24.19 25.34
N SER A 278 -5.68 -23.18 25.60
CA SER A 278 -5.84 -22.28 26.76
C SER A 278 -5.27 -20.89 26.50
N PHE A 279 -5.99 -19.86 26.94
CA PHE A 279 -5.58 -18.46 26.82
C PHE A 279 -5.02 -17.94 28.14
N PRO A 280 -3.91 -17.19 28.12
CA PRO A 280 -3.33 -16.59 29.32
C PRO A 280 -4.21 -15.46 29.86
N VAL A 281 -4.21 -15.24 31.17
CA VAL A 281 -4.94 -14.13 31.80
C VAL A 281 -3.97 -12.99 32.11
N PRO A 282 -4.22 -11.74 31.67
CA PRO A 282 -3.38 -10.59 32.05
C PRO A 282 -3.33 -10.40 33.57
N GLN A 283 -2.13 -10.19 34.12
CA GLN A 283 -1.91 -9.90 35.53
C GLN A 283 -1.19 -8.55 35.70
N ASN A 284 -1.52 -7.82 36.77
CA ASN A 284 -0.86 -6.58 37.18
C ASN A 284 -0.84 -5.46 36.13
N VAL A 285 -1.89 -5.34 35.32
CA VAL A 285 -1.99 -4.27 34.33
C VAL A 285 -2.67 -3.05 34.96
N PRO A 286 -1.97 -1.91 35.10
CA PRO A 286 -2.54 -0.72 35.74
C PRO A 286 -3.71 -0.20 34.93
N ASN A 287 -4.75 0.26 35.62
CA ASN A 287 -5.94 0.88 35.03
C ASN A 287 -6.67 0.00 33.99
N GLN A 288 -6.49 -1.33 34.02
CA GLN A 288 -7.17 -2.23 33.10
C GLN A 288 -8.68 -2.15 33.28
N LEU A 289 -9.40 -1.89 32.19
CA LEU A 289 -10.86 -1.95 32.14
C LEU A 289 -11.31 -3.37 31.78
N PHE A 290 -10.83 -3.87 30.64
CA PHE A 290 -11.11 -5.23 30.17
C PHE A 290 -10.05 -5.64 29.13
N TYR A 291 -10.08 -6.90 28.69
CA TYR A 291 -9.20 -7.39 27.65
C TYR A 291 -9.91 -8.23 26.60
N LEU A 292 -9.31 -8.34 25.41
CA LEU A 292 -9.86 -9.04 24.26
C LEU A 292 -8.89 -10.10 23.74
N GLN A 293 -9.39 -11.30 23.51
CA GLN A 293 -8.67 -12.46 22.96
C GLN A 293 -9.43 -13.07 21.78
N ARG A 294 -8.75 -13.81 20.91
CA ARG A 294 -9.37 -14.37 19.71
C ARG A 294 -8.60 -15.55 19.13
N ASP A 295 -9.26 -16.40 18.37
CA ASP A 295 -8.57 -17.44 17.61
C ASP A 295 -7.88 -16.93 16.35
N PRO A 296 -6.76 -17.54 15.93
CA PRO A 296 -5.92 -18.52 16.66
C PRO A 296 -4.82 -17.84 17.51
N ASN A 297 -4.97 -16.56 17.86
CA ASN A 297 -3.88 -15.74 18.40
C ASN A 297 -4.00 -15.56 19.92
N THR A 298 -3.02 -16.09 20.67
CA THR A 298 -2.94 -15.98 22.13
C THR A 298 -2.61 -14.58 22.66
N ASN A 299 -2.13 -13.68 21.81
CA ASN A 299 -1.84 -12.30 22.20
C ASN A 299 -3.13 -11.58 22.55
N THR A 300 -3.06 -10.81 23.63
CA THR A 300 -4.23 -10.19 24.25
C THR A 300 -4.21 -8.70 24.01
N ILE A 301 -5.36 -8.14 23.69
CA ILE A 301 -5.55 -6.70 23.58
C ILE A 301 -6.05 -6.20 24.92
N ILE A 302 -5.34 -5.26 25.51
CA ILE A 302 -5.76 -4.59 26.74
C ILE A 302 -6.45 -3.29 26.38
N CYS A 303 -7.58 -3.05 27.03
CA CYS A 303 -8.23 -1.75 27.06
C CYS A 303 -8.08 -1.21 28.48
N ALA A 304 -7.26 -0.17 28.64
CA ALA A 304 -6.99 0.47 29.92
C ALA A 304 -7.52 1.90 29.93
N LEU A 305 -7.80 2.43 31.12
CA LEU A 305 -8.20 3.82 31.29
C LEU A 305 -7.01 4.73 30.97
N ASN A 306 -7.22 5.73 30.12
CA ASN A 306 -6.19 6.69 29.76
C ASN A 306 -6.24 7.91 30.69
N LEU A 307 -5.20 8.09 31.50
CA LEU A 307 -5.11 9.18 32.47
C LEU A 307 -3.99 10.15 32.04
N LYS A 308 -4.34 11.44 31.87
CA LYS A 308 -3.40 12.54 31.72
C LYS A 308 -3.35 13.34 33.02
N ASN A 309 -2.18 13.41 33.65
CA ASN A 309 -1.99 14.10 34.93
C ASN A 309 -2.97 13.63 36.03
N GLY A 310 -3.26 12.32 36.09
CA GLY A 310 -4.17 11.73 37.07
C GLY A 310 -5.66 11.97 36.82
N LYS A 311 -6.03 12.67 35.73
CA LYS A 311 -7.43 12.85 35.29
C LYS A 311 -7.68 12.11 33.98
N LEU A 312 -8.91 11.66 33.77
CA LEU A 312 -9.32 11.00 32.52
C LEU A 312 -9.04 11.91 31.33
N ASP A 313 -8.38 11.37 30.30
CA ASP A 313 -8.26 12.05 29.01
C ASP A 313 -9.64 12.08 28.33
N LYS A 314 -10.29 13.25 28.31
CA LYS A 314 -11.62 13.41 27.71
C LYS A 314 -11.65 13.21 26.20
N GLN A 315 -10.50 13.36 25.51
CA GLN A 315 -10.42 13.20 24.05
C GLN A 315 -10.17 11.74 23.67
N ASP A 316 -9.40 11.01 24.48
CA ASP A 316 -9.06 9.61 24.25
C ASP A 316 -9.09 8.82 25.57
N PRO A 317 -10.27 8.53 26.14
CA PRO A 317 -10.41 8.01 27.51
C PRO A 317 -9.97 6.55 27.68
N VAL A 318 -9.75 5.82 26.58
CA VAL A 318 -9.38 4.40 26.59
C VAL A 318 -8.11 4.18 25.77
N HIS A 319 -7.04 3.81 26.46
CA HIS A 319 -5.78 3.44 25.84
C HIS A 319 -5.78 1.95 25.52
N VAL A 320 -5.57 1.62 24.25
CA VAL A 320 -5.59 0.24 23.75
C VAL A 320 -4.20 -0.17 23.30
N PHE A 321 -3.72 -1.32 23.80
CA PHE A 321 -2.39 -1.86 23.51
C PHE A 321 -2.37 -3.40 23.58
N TRP A 322 -1.30 -4.03 23.11
CA TRP A 322 -1.08 -5.48 23.15
C TRP A 322 -0.34 -5.92 24.41
N ILE A 323 -0.67 -7.11 24.91
CA ILE A 323 0.25 -7.97 25.66
C ILE A 323 0.56 -9.19 24.80
N ARG A 324 1.85 -9.35 24.44
CA ARG A 324 2.33 -10.47 23.65
C ARG A 324 2.96 -11.55 24.54
N TYR A 325 2.21 -12.61 24.78
CA TYR A 325 2.66 -13.73 25.65
C TYR A 325 3.75 -14.59 25.00
N THR A 326 3.77 -14.63 23.67
CA THR A 326 4.81 -15.33 22.90
C THR A 326 6.18 -14.64 22.97
N GLU A 327 6.22 -13.43 23.56
CA GLU A 327 7.39 -12.55 23.63
C GLU A 327 7.55 -11.98 25.06
N GLN A 328 7.59 -12.86 26.08
CA GLN A 328 7.83 -12.51 27.49
C GLN A 328 6.84 -11.49 28.13
N ASN A 329 5.55 -11.50 27.75
CA ASN A 329 4.53 -10.57 28.28
C ASN A 329 4.80 -9.09 27.99
N GLN A 330 5.52 -8.78 26.90
CA GLN A 330 5.81 -7.39 26.54
C GLN A 330 4.54 -6.62 26.16
N GLN A 331 4.41 -5.40 26.70
CA GLN A 331 3.38 -4.43 26.31
C GLN A 331 3.81 -3.69 25.04
N GLU A 332 2.91 -3.53 24.07
CA GLU A 332 3.20 -2.83 22.81
C GLU A 332 1.99 -2.03 22.30
N GLU A 333 2.23 -0.82 21.78
CA GLU A 333 1.18 0.00 21.19
C GLU A 333 0.53 -0.62 19.95
N LEU A 334 -0.76 -0.32 19.75
CA LEU A 334 -1.40 -0.60 18.45
C LEU A 334 -0.76 0.24 17.35
N SER A 335 -0.44 -0.41 16.23
CA SER A 335 -0.04 0.29 15.01
C SER A 335 -1.18 1.19 14.50
N TYR A 336 -0.84 2.23 13.71
CA TYR A 336 -1.84 3.15 13.15
C TYR A 336 -2.97 2.41 12.41
N ILE A 337 -2.63 1.37 11.65
CA ILE A 337 -3.59 0.58 10.88
C ILE A 337 -4.50 -0.23 11.82
N GLN A 338 -3.93 -0.90 12.83
CA GLN A 338 -4.69 -1.69 13.80
C GLN A 338 -5.65 -0.80 14.59
N ARG A 339 -5.20 0.38 15.00
CA ARG A 339 -6.01 1.39 15.70
C ARG A 339 -7.13 1.93 14.81
N THR A 340 -6.85 2.20 13.54
CA THR A 340 -7.80 2.87 12.64
C THR A 340 -8.81 1.93 11.99
N PHE A 341 -8.53 0.63 11.88
CA PHE A 341 -9.38 -0.31 11.14
C PHE A 341 -9.78 -1.57 11.90
N ALA A 342 -9.09 -1.93 12.99
CA ALA A 342 -9.34 -3.19 13.69
C ALA A 342 -9.74 -2.96 15.16
N TYR A 343 -8.75 -2.84 16.05
CA TYR A 343 -8.92 -2.96 17.49
C TYR A 343 -9.00 -1.62 18.22
N GLY A 344 -8.90 -0.50 17.51
CA GLY A 344 -9.11 0.80 18.13
C GLY A 344 -10.53 0.94 18.67
N ILE A 345 -10.65 1.75 19.71
CA ILE A 345 -11.92 2.12 20.31
C ILE A 345 -12.18 3.59 20.00
N LYS A 346 -13.39 3.89 19.51
CA LYS A 346 -13.90 5.24 19.41
C LYS A 346 -14.76 5.54 20.63
N ALA A 347 -14.41 6.58 21.37
CA ALA A 347 -15.19 7.08 22.48
C ALA A 347 -16.03 8.29 22.04
N ARG A 348 -17.32 8.25 22.34
CA ARG A 348 -18.26 9.36 22.16
C ARG A 348 -18.76 9.79 23.55
N PRO A 349 -18.56 11.05 23.97
CA PRO A 349 -19.06 11.50 25.25
C PRO A 349 -20.60 11.47 25.27
N LEU A 350 -21.18 10.91 26.33
CA LEU A 350 -22.61 10.95 26.62
C LEU A 350 -22.92 11.99 27.72
N SER A 351 -22.05 12.06 28.73
CA SER A 351 -22.11 13.05 29.82
C SER A 351 -20.68 13.37 30.29
N ASN A 352 -20.53 14.11 31.40
CA ASN A 352 -19.22 14.56 31.88
C ASN A 352 -18.30 13.39 32.31
N GLU A 353 -18.89 12.26 32.73
CA GLU A 353 -18.18 11.07 33.24
C GLU A 353 -18.72 9.75 32.63
N GLU A 354 -19.45 9.84 31.52
CA GLU A 354 -19.97 8.68 30.77
C GLU A 354 -19.63 8.79 29.27
N TYR A 355 -19.10 7.70 28.71
CA TYR A 355 -18.72 7.60 27.29
C TYR A 355 -19.30 6.34 26.67
N GLU A 356 -19.81 6.46 25.46
CA GLU A 356 -20.11 5.32 24.59
C GLU A 356 -18.83 4.91 23.87
N LEU A 357 -18.43 3.65 24.02
CA LEU A 357 -17.25 3.06 23.41
C LEU A 357 -17.67 2.10 22.30
N ASN A 358 -17.08 2.26 21.12
CA ASN A 358 -17.31 1.34 20.00
C ASN A 358 -15.98 0.85 19.44
N PHE A 359 -15.87 -0.44 19.19
CA PHE A 359 -14.77 -0.95 18.37
C PHE A 359 -14.91 -0.41 16.95
N VAL A 360 -13.79 -0.02 16.35
CA VAL A 360 -13.79 0.51 14.99
C VAL A 360 -14.30 -0.52 13.98
N SER A 361 -13.97 -1.79 14.21
CA SER A 361 -14.38 -2.93 13.37
C SER A 361 -15.83 -3.39 13.60
N TYR A 362 -16.43 -3.11 14.76
CA TYR A 362 -17.74 -3.65 15.13
C TYR A 362 -18.56 -2.67 15.98
N LYS A 363 -19.42 -1.89 15.31
CA LYS A 363 -20.27 -0.86 15.95
C LYS A 363 -21.60 -1.37 16.50
N LYS A 364 -21.98 -2.62 16.18
CA LYS A 364 -23.27 -3.20 16.60
C LYS A 364 -23.29 -3.63 18.07
N PHE A 365 -22.16 -3.53 18.75
CA PHE A 365 -22.00 -3.89 20.16
C PHE A 365 -21.38 -2.72 20.94
N PRO A 366 -22.16 -1.67 21.23
CA PRO A 366 -21.68 -0.52 21.97
C PRO A 366 -21.43 -0.90 23.43
N LEU A 367 -20.32 -0.42 23.98
CA LEU A 367 -19.96 -0.51 25.38
C LEU A 367 -20.11 0.86 26.04
N ARG A 368 -20.22 0.91 27.37
CA ARG A 368 -20.31 2.17 28.11
C ARG A 368 -19.24 2.27 29.18
N LEU A 369 -18.39 3.28 29.09
CA LEU A 369 -17.49 3.65 30.18
C LEU A 369 -18.23 4.57 31.13
N VAL A 370 -18.34 4.17 32.40
CA VAL A 370 -19.03 4.94 33.44
C VAL A 370 -18.14 5.00 34.67
N LYS A 371 -18.08 6.16 35.31
CA LYS A 371 -17.48 6.27 36.64
C LYS A 371 -18.42 5.70 37.69
N SER A 372 -17.90 4.83 38.55
CA SER A 372 -18.62 4.26 39.69
C SER A 372 -18.79 5.29 40.79
N GLU A 373 -20.00 5.34 41.34
CA GLU A 373 -20.33 6.18 42.50
C GLU A 373 -19.78 5.61 43.81
N GLN A 374 -19.43 4.31 43.85
CA GLN A 374 -19.08 3.60 45.08
C GLN A 374 -17.59 3.70 45.44
N ASP A 375 -16.71 3.70 44.44
CA ASP A 375 -15.27 3.58 44.64
C ASP A 375 -14.44 4.57 43.80
N SER A 376 -15.11 5.53 43.13
CA SER A 376 -14.49 6.52 42.23
C SER A 376 -13.72 5.92 41.03
N GLY A 377 -13.81 4.61 40.80
CA GLY A 377 -13.21 3.91 39.66
C GLY A 377 -14.03 4.08 38.38
N TYR A 378 -13.48 3.66 37.25
CA TYR A 378 -14.20 3.60 35.97
C TYR A 378 -14.39 2.15 35.54
N TYR A 379 -15.59 1.83 35.08
CA TYR A 379 -15.96 0.50 34.60
C TYR A 379 -16.57 0.55 33.21
N VAL A 380 -16.35 -0.53 32.45
CA VAL A 380 -16.96 -0.70 31.14
C VAL A 380 -18.13 -1.66 31.26
N TYR A 381 -19.31 -1.18 30.90
CA TYR A 381 -20.55 -1.95 30.90
C TYR A 381 -20.90 -2.42 29.49
N ALA A 382 -21.18 -3.71 29.36
CA ALA A 382 -21.83 -4.29 28.20
C ALA A 382 -23.31 -4.59 28.53
N THR A 383 -24.20 -4.45 27.55
CA THR A 383 -25.58 -4.93 27.69
C THR A 383 -25.74 -6.19 26.87
N VAL A 384 -25.98 -7.32 27.54
CA VAL A 384 -26.16 -8.63 26.92
C VAL A 384 -27.44 -9.24 27.47
N ASN A 385 -28.37 -9.66 26.61
CA ASN A 385 -29.65 -10.24 27.01
C ASN A 385 -30.41 -9.40 28.06
N GLN A 386 -30.46 -8.07 27.86
CA GLN A 386 -31.06 -7.08 28.77
C GLN A 386 -30.39 -6.97 30.16
N LYS A 387 -29.30 -7.67 30.41
CA LYS A 387 -28.51 -7.57 31.64
C LYS A 387 -27.31 -6.63 31.44
N LYS A 388 -27.00 -5.83 32.45
CA LYS A 388 -25.79 -4.98 32.48
C LYS A 388 -24.63 -5.77 33.10
N VAL A 389 -23.51 -5.82 32.38
CA VAL A 389 -22.34 -6.62 32.73
C VAL A 389 -21.14 -5.71 32.85
N ILE A 390 -20.48 -5.70 34.01
CA ILE A 390 -19.15 -5.11 34.16
C ILE A 390 -18.17 -6.02 33.42
N LEU A 391 -17.66 -5.54 32.31
CA LEU A 391 -16.88 -6.32 31.35
C LEU A 391 -15.50 -6.63 31.91
N LYS A 392 -15.09 -7.90 31.86
CA LYS A 392 -13.75 -8.35 32.23
C LYS A 392 -12.98 -8.86 31.02
N ARG A 393 -13.61 -9.69 30.19
CA ARG A 393 -13.01 -10.31 29.00
C ARG A 393 -14.00 -10.39 27.85
N LEU A 394 -13.51 -10.07 26.64
CA LEU A 394 -14.14 -10.42 25.38
C LEU A 394 -13.32 -11.51 24.69
N TYR A 395 -13.99 -12.55 24.20
CA TYR A 395 -13.36 -13.59 23.42
C TYR A 395 -14.06 -13.75 22.07
N LEU A 396 -13.30 -13.72 20.98
CA LEU A 396 -13.82 -13.94 19.63
C LEU A 396 -13.42 -15.31 19.10
N HIS A 397 -14.42 -16.16 18.85
CA HIS A 397 -14.21 -17.43 18.17
C HIS A 397 -14.26 -17.22 16.66
N ILE A 398 -13.15 -17.46 15.98
CA ILE A 398 -12.98 -17.19 14.54
C ILE A 398 -12.75 -18.51 13.80
N GLU A 399 -13.60 -18.79 12.81
CA GLU A 399 -13.51 -19.98 11.97
C GLU A 399 -13.43 -19.60 10.49
N GLY A 400 -12.20 -19.49 10.00
CA GLY A 400 -11.92 -19.10 8.61
C GLY A 400 -12.09 -17.60 8.37
N GLY A 401 -12.30 -17.23 7.10
CA GLY A 401 -12.26 -15.83 6.65
C GLY A 401 -10.85 -15.36 6.29
N THR A 402 -10.71 -14.06 6.03
CA THR A 402 -9.42 -13.43 5.71
C THR A 402 -8.93 -12.59 6.88
N PHE A 403 -7.65 -12.19 6.89
CA PHE A 403 -7.11 -11.30 7.93
C PHE A 403 -7.92 -9.99 8.09
N TRP A 404 -8.47 -9.47 7.00
CA TRP A 404 -9.25 -8.22 7.00
C TRP A 404 -10.75 -8.44 7.24
N ALA A 405 -11.24 -9.66 7.04
CA ALA A 405 -12.63 -10.05 7.23
C ALA A 405 -12.67 -11.46 7.85
N PRO A 406 -12.33 -11.58 9.16
CA PRO A 406 -12.39 -12.86 9.85
C PRO A 406 -13.85 -13.29 10.01
N ASN A 407 -14.10 -14.59 9.87
CA ASN A 407 -15.43 -15.14 10.08
C ASN A 407 -15.63 -15.44 11.58
N VAL A 408 -16.12 -14.43 12.30
CA VAL A 408 -16.42 -14.54 13.74
C VAL A 408 -17.72 -15.31 13.91
N LYS A 409 -17.68 -16.45 14.60
CA LYS A 409 -18.88 -17.26 14.87
C LYS A 409 -19.67 -16.75 16.07
N TYR A 410 -18.95 -16.39 17.13
CA TYR A 410 -19.54 -15.82 18.33
C TYR A 410 -18.53 -14.95 19.08
N ILE A 411 -19.09 -14.02 19.86
CA ILE A 411 -18.37 -13.23 20.86
C ILE A 411 -18.80 -13.74 22.23
N GLN A 412 -17.86 -14.20 23.03
CA GLN A 412 -18.08 -14.56 24.43
C GLN A 412 -17.73 -13.36 25.31
N VAL A 413 -18.69 -12.97 26.14
CA VAL A 413 -18.62 -11.84 27.07
C VAL A 413 -18.53 -12.40 28.48
N GLU A 414 -17.42 -12.14 29.17
CA GLU A 414 -17.21 -12.55 30.55
C GLU A 414 -17.07 -11.31 31.44
N GLY A 415 -17.72 -11.35 32.61
CA GLY A 415 -17.72 -10.23 33.54
C GLY A 415 -18.55 -10.50 34.77
N THR A 416 -19.00 -9.43 35.42
CA THR A 416 -19.81 -9.49 36.64
C THR A 416 -21.14 -8.79 36.38
N ASN A 417 -22.26 -9.40 36.75
CA ASN A 417 -23.57 -8.78 36.65
C ASN A 417 -23.65 -7.58 37.60
N ALA A 418 -23.93 -6.39 37.06
CA ALA A 418 -23.94 -5.15 37.83
C ALA A 418 -25.02 -5.12 38.93
N SER A 419 -26.10 -5.89 38.78
CA SER A 419 -27.21 -5.92 39.75
C SER A 419 -27.03 -6.98 40.84
N THR A 420 -26.44 -8.14 40.50
CA THR A 420 -26.33 -9.28 41.44
C THR A 420 -24.92 -9.49 41.99
N GLY A 421 -23.89 -8.91 41.37
CA GLY A 421 -22.49 -9.14 41.75
C GLY A 421 -21.95 -10.52 41.35
N GLU A 422 -22.75 -11.35 40.68
CA GLU A 422 -22.36 -12.70 40.27
C GLU A 422 -21.54 -12.68 38.98
N ASN A 423 -20.58 -13.61 38.88
CA ASN A 423 -19.84 -13.82 37.63
C ASN A 423 -20.78 -14.33 36.53
N MET A 424 -20.64 -13.76 35.34
CA MET A 424 -21.49 -14.09 34.20
C MET A 424 -20.66 -14.30 32.93
N VAL A 425 -21.02 -15.32 32.17
CA VAL A 425 -20.45 -15.64 30.85
C VAL A 425 -21.60 -15.80 29.88
N GLU A 426 -21.64 -14.97 28.84
CA GLU A 426 -22.67 -14.97 27.81
C GLU A 426 -22.04 -15.08 26.43
N ARG A 427 -22.76 -15.66 25.47
CA ARG A 427 -22.30 -15.78 24.07
C ARG A 427 -23.28 -15.09 23.14
N ILE A 428 -22.73 -14.29 22.23
CA ILE A 428 -23.47 -13.56 21.21
C ILE A 428 -23.05 -14.12 19.86
N MET A 429 -23.99 -14.73 19.14
CA MET A 429 -23.75 -15.18 17.77
C MET A 429 -23.65 -13.98 16.82
N VAL A 430 -22.70 -14.00 15.89
CA VAL A 430 -22.40 -12.88 14.97
C VAL A 430 -22.61 -13.28 13.52
#